data_AF-A0A820RUJ0-F1
#
_entry.id   AF-A0A820RUJ0-F1
#
_cell.length_a   1.000
_cell.length_b   1.000
_cell.length_c   1.000
_cell.angle_alpha   90.00
_cell.angle_beta   90.00
_cell.angle_gamma   90.00
#
_symmetry.space_group_name_H-M   'P 1'
#
loop_
_entity.id
_entity.type
_entity.pdbx_description
1 polymer ?
#
loop_
_entity_poly.entity_id
_entity_poly.type
_entity_poly.pdbx_seq_one_letter_code
_entity_poly.pdbx_strand_id
1 'polypeptide(L)'
;AVMGMQLFGQKYLDKFGQDLPRWHFYDFFHAFMIVFRVLCGEWIESMWICLKCAGWPCIPFFLFTFFIGNLVILNLFLALLLASFGSNALNDKDDDENKIAEAIERIQRFCHF
;
A
#
# COMPACT_ATOMS: atom_id res chain seq x y z
N ALA A 1 4.27 -0.36 12.51
CA ALA A 1 5.16 -1.28 13.23
C ALA A 1 5.70 -0.64 14.52
N VAL A 2 6.58 0.37 14.42
CA VAL A 2 7.24 0.99 15.59
C VAL A 2 6.26 1.50 16.65
N MET A 3 5.22 2.24 16.25
CA MET A 3 4.20 2.70 17.21
C MET A 3 3.52 1.54 17.96
N GLY A 4 3.23 0.43 17.27
CA GLY A 4 2.63 -0.76 17.91
C GLY A 4 3.57 -1.39 18.94
N MET A 5 4.87 -1.41 18.65
CA MET A 5 5.87 -1.88 19.63
C MET A 5 5.94 -0.95 20.85
N GLN A 6 5.97 0.35 20.62
CA GLN A 6 6.07 1.34 21.71
C GLN A 6 4.83 1.34 22.60
N LEU A 7 3.64 1.15 22.02
CA LEU A 7 2.38 1.14 22.75
C LEU A 7 2.09 -0.20 23.43
N PHE A 8 2.40 -1.32 22.77
CA PHE A 8 1.91 -2.64 23.19
C PHE A 8 3.02 -3.67 23.46
N GLY A 9 4.25 -3.44 23.02
CA GLY A 9 5.32 -4.45 23.07
C GLY A 9 5.61 -4.98 24.47
N GLN A 10 5.73 -4.09 25.46
CA GLN A 10 5.92 -4.50 26.86
C GLN A 10 4.68 -5.19 27.43
N LYS A 11 3.47 -4.77 27.06
CA LYS A 11 2.23 -5.41 27.52
C LYS A 11 2.10 -6.86 27.05
N TYR A 12 2.62 -7.17 25.87
CA TYR A 12 2.69 -8.55 25.39
C TYR A 12 3.67 -9.39 26.21
N LEU A 13 4.85 -8.85 26.51
CA LEU A 13 5.84 -9.53 27.35
C LEU A 13 5.32 -9.75 28.78
N ASP A 14 4.68 -8.74 29.37
CA ASP A 14 4.09 -8.83 30.72
C ASP A 14 2.98 -9.89 30.80
N LYS A 15 2.21 -10.06 29.72
CA LYS A 15 1.06 -10.98 29.70
C LYS A 15 1.45 -12.43 29.42
N PHE A 16 2.41 -12.65 28.52
CA PHE A 16 2.76 -13.98 28.00
C PHE A 16 4.15 -14.47 28.41
N GLY A 17 5.02 -13.60 28.91
CA GLY A 17 6.38 -13.96 29.30
C GLY A 17 7.16 -14.56 28.13
N GLN A 18 7.65 -15.79 28.30
CA GLN A 18 8.41 -16.50 27.27
C GLN A 18 7.54 -17.14 26.19
N ASP A 19 6.26 -17.40 26.47
CA ASP A 19 5.32 -18.06 25.54
C ASP A 19 4.53 -17.04 24.72
N LEU A 20 5.26 -16.16 24.02
CA LEU A 20 4.67 -15.14 23.17
C LEU A 20 3.86 -15.75 22.01
N PRO A 21 2.66 -15.23 21.72
CA PRO A 21 1.88 -15.69 20.57
C PRO A 21 2.64 -15.39 19.27
N ARG A 22 2.51 -16.26 18.26
CA ARG A 22 3.16 -16.12 16.94
C ARG A 22 3.07 -14.71 16.33
N TRP A 23 1.96 -14.02 16.60
CA TRP A 23 1.73 -12.64 16.22
C TRP A 23 1.78 -11.76 17.48
N HIS A 24 2.91 -11.08 17.70
CA HIS A 24 3.09 -10.17 18.83
C HIS A 24 3.74 -8.83 18.44
N PHE A 25 3.60 -7.81 19.30
CA PHE A 25 4.21 -6.49 19.13
C PHE A 25 5.55 -6.30 19.88
N TYR A 26 6.14 -7.36 20.43
CA TYR A 26 7.35 -7.25 21.23
C TYR A 26 8.57 -6.76 20.43
N ASP A 27 8.80 -7.32 19.24
CA ASP A 27 9.93 -6.97 18.38
C ASP A 27 9.47 -6.31 17.07
N PHE A 28 10.43 -5.76 16.33
CA PHE A 28 10.13 -5.01 15.12
C PHE A 28 9.58 -5.90 14.00
N PHE A 29 10.18 -7.06 13.78
CA PHE A 29 9.80 -7.90 12.65
C PHE A 29 8.40 -8.49 12.84
N HIS A 30 8.04 -9.03 14.01
CA HIS A 30 6.67 -9.53 14.21
C HIS A 30 5.65 -8.39 14.24
N ALA A 31 5.99 -7.22 14.81
CA ALA A 31 5.12 -6.04 14.73
C ALA A 31 4.91 -5.57 13.27
N PHE A 32 5.93 -5.65 12.43
CA PHE A 32 5.83 -5.36 11.00
C PHE A 32 4.94 -6.38 10.29
N MET A 33 5.14 -7.68 10.54
CA MET A 33 4.33 -8.72 9.91
C MET A 33 2.85 -8.65 10.34
N ILE A 34 2.53 -8.25 11.58
CA ILE A 34 1.14 -7.98 11.99
C ILE A 34 0.56 -6.84 11.16
N VAL A 35 1.28 -5.71 11.01
CA VAL A 35 0.79 -4.59 10.20
C VAL A 35 0.58 -5.03 8.76
N PHE A 36 1.51 -5.80 8.18
CA PHE A 36 1.34 -6.37 6.84
C PHE A 36 0.09 -7.25 6.75
N ARG A 37 -0.14 -8.14 7.72
CA ARG A 37 -1.33 -9.00 7.80
C ARG A 37 -2.63 -8.18 7.87
N VAL A 38 -2.64 -7.08 8.62
CA VAL A 38 -3.77 -6.12 8.69
C VAL A 38 -4.07 -5.51 7.32
N LEU A 39 -3.03 -5.16 6.54
CA LEU A 39 -3.18 -4.62 5.18
C LEU A 39 -3.78 -5.66 4.21
N CYS A 40 -3.56 -6.95 4.45
CA CYS A 40 -4.21 -8.03 3.71
C CYS A 40 -5.68 -8.27 4.13
N GLY A 41 -6.19 -7.53 5.11
CA GLY A 41 -7.57 -7.65 5.61
C GLY A 41 -7.74 -8.56 6.84
N GLU A 42 -6.68 -9.22 7.30
CA GLU A 42 -6.74 -10.14 8.44
C GLU A 42 -6.37 -9.47 9.77
N TRP A 43 -7.20 -8.53 10.24
CA TRP A 43 -6.88 -7.70 11.41
C TRP A 43 -7.58 -8.11 12.71
N ILE A 44 -8.75 -8.76 12.62
CA ILE A 44 -9.63 -9.06 13.76
C ILE A 44 -8.94 -9.97 14.80
N GLU A 45 -8.30 -11.07 14.38
CA GLU A 45 -7.61 -12.00 15.30
C GLU A 45 -6.50 -11.31 16.10
N SER A 46 -5.63 -10.56 15.40
CA SER A 46 -4.52 -9.84 16.02
C SER A 46 -5.02 -8.73 16.95
N MET A 47 -6.13 -8.09 16.61
CA MET A 47 -6.79 -7.10 17.46
C MET A 47 -7.31 -7.74 18.75
N TRP A 48 -7.98 -8.90 18.68
CA TRP A 48 -8.48 -9.59 19.88
C TRP A 48 -7.37 -10.00 20.84
N ILE A 49 -6.24 -10.47 20.32
CA ILE A 49 -5.06 -10.77 21.15
C ILE A 49 -4.56 -9.48 21.81
N CYS A 50 -4.42 -8.40 21.06
CA CYS A 50 -4.00 -7.11 21.60
C CYS A 50 -4.95 -6.62 22.70
N LEU A 51 -6.27 -6.70 22.48
CA LEU A 51 -7.29 -6.25 23.43
C LEU A 51 -7.18 -7.00 24.77
N LYS A 52 -6.90 -8.31 24.73
CA LYS A 52 -6.65 -9.13 25.94
C LYS A 52 -5.37 -8.75 26.70
N CYS A 53 -4.43 -8.06 26.05
CA CYS A 53 -3.12 -7.70 26.62
C CYS A 53 -3.05 -6.24 27.08
N ALA A 54 -3.47 -5.30 26.23
CA ALA A 54 -3.29 -3.87 26.42
C ALA A 54 -4.62 -3.08 26.52
N GLY A 55 -5.76 -3.77 26.41
CA GLY A 55 -7.08 -3.17 26.58
C GLY A 55 -7.54 -2.33 25.38
N TRP A 56 -8.48 -1.43 25.66
CA TRP A 56 -9.23 -0.69 24.64
C TRP A 56 -8.41 0.07 23.58
N PRO A 57 -7.21 0.64 23.87
CA PRO A 57 -6.40 1.35 22.88
C PRO A 57 -6.00 0.54 21.64
N CYS A 58 -6.05 -0.79 21.70
CA CYS A 58 -5.84 -1.65 20.53
C CYS A 58 -6.88 -1.41 19.44
N ILE A 59 -8.15 -1.16 19.79
CA ILE A 59 -9.23 -1.00 18.81
C ILE A 59 -8.97 0.18 17.86
N PRO A 60 -8.79 1.43 18.34
CA PRO A 60 -8.50 2.55 17.45
C PRO A 60 -7.20 2.33 16.68
N PHE A 61 -6.15 1.77 17.29
CA PHE A 61 -4.89 1.49 16.58
C PHE A 61 -5.07 0.59 15.34
N PHE A 62 -5.80 -0.52 15.48
CA PHE A 62 -6.04 -1.45 14.38
C PHE A 62 -6.96 -0.84 13.31
N LEU A 63 -8.01 -0.11 13.71
CA LEU A 63 -8.91 0.56 12.78
C LEU A 63 -8.20 1.66 11.98
N PHE A 64 -7.39 2.50 12.64
CA PHE A 64 -6.58 3.52 11.95
C PHE A 64 -5.56 2.87 11.02
N THR A 65 -4.90 1.79 11.44
CA THR A 65 -3.93 1.08 10.59
C THR A 65 -4.59 0.50 9.34
N PHE A 66 -5.77 -0.13 9.49
CA PHE A 66 -6.54 -0.67 8.36
C PHE A 66 -7.00 0.45 7.42
N PHE A 67 -7.57 1.52 7.97
CA PHE A 67 -8.10 2.63 7.18
C PHE A 67 -7.01 3.37 6.42
N ILE A 68 -5.94 3.81 7.11
CA ILE A 68 -4.81 4.51 6.48
C ILE A 68 -4.10 3.58 5.50
N GLY A 69 -3.89 2.33 5.89
CA GLY A 69 -3.25 1.32 5.05
C GLY A 69 -3.97 1.11 3.72
N ASN A 70 -5.28 0.92 3.76
CA ASN A 70 -6.08 0.76 2.56
C ASN A 70 -6.09 2.03 1.69
N LEU A 71 -6.19 3.22 2.29
CA LEU A 71 -6.10 4.47 1.52
C LEU A 71 -4.76 4.60 0.78
N VAL A 72 -3.66 4.27 1.45
CA VAL A 72 -2.32 4.30 0.84
C VAL A 72 -2.21 3.27 -0.28
N ILE A 73 -2.67 2.03 -0.05
CA ILE A 73 -2.62 0.96 -1.06
C ILE A 73 -3.49 1.31 -2.27
N LEU A 74 -4.72 1.79 -2.05
CA LEU A 74 -5.62 2.20 -3.12
C LEU A 74 -5.04 3.36 -3.93
N ASN A 75 -4.49 4.38 -3.27
CA ASN A 75 -3.88 5.51 -3.97
C ASN A 75 -2.65 5.10 -4.78
N LEU A 76 -1.82 4.18 -4.25
CA LEU A 76 -0.68 3.64 -4.98
C LEU A 76 -1.14 2.82 -6.20
N PHE A 77 -2.18 2.00 -6.04
CA PHE A 77 -2.77 1.23 -7.13
C PHE A 77 -3.36 2.13 -8.23
N LEU A 78 -4.11 3.17 -7.84
CA LEU A 78 -4.65 4.16 -8.77
C LEU A 78 -3.54 4.91 -9.51
N ALA A 79 -2.49 5.33 -8.79
CA ALA A 79 -1.34 5.99 -9.40
C ALA A 79 -0.63 5.09 -10.44
N LEU A 80 -0.45 3.81 -10.12
CA LEU A 80 0.13 2.83 -11.04
C LEU A 80 -0.75 2.63 -12.29
N LEU A 81 -2.07 2.49 -12.12
CA LEU A 81 -3.00 2.37 -13.24
C LEU A 81 -2.99 3.61 -14.13
N LEU A 82 -3.02 4.80 -13.54
CA LEU A 82 -2.95 6.06 -14.27
C LEU A 82 -1.64 6.20 -15.04
N ALA A 83 -0.50 5.81 -14.44
CA ALA A 83 0.79 5.81 -15.13
C ALA A 83 0.81 4.81 -16.31
N SER A 84 0.24 3.62 -16.12
CA SER A 84 0.13 2.59 -17.16
C SER A 84 -0.76 3.03 -18.33
N PHE A 85 -1.93 3.60 -18.05
CA PHE A 85 -2.86 4.07 -19.10
C PHE A 85 -2.39 5.36 -19.76
N GLY A 86 -1.82 6.29 -18.97
CA GLY A 86 -1.23 7.52 -19.46
C GLY A 86 -0.09 7.22 -20.42
N SER A 87 0.92 6.45 -20.01
CA SER A 87 2.06 6.14 -20.89
C SER A 87 1.65 5.49 -22.21
N ASN A 88 0.65 4.61 -22.20
CA ASN A 88 0.15 4.00 -23.43
C ASN A 88 -0.61 5.00 -24.31
N ALA A 89 -1.44 5.86 -23.72
CA ALA A 89 -2.22 6.85 -24.47
C ALA A 89 -1.37 8.02 -25.02
N LEU A 90 -0.28 8.41 -24.34
CA LEU A 90 0.64 9.44 -24.83
C LEU A 90 1.53 8.90 -25.96
N ASN A 91 2.06 7.69 -25.83
CA ASN A 91 2.86 7.07 -26.89
C ASN A 91 2.06 6.89 -28.19
N ASP A 92 0.79 6.51 -28.10
CA ASP A 92 -0.07 6.32 -29.28
C ASP A 92 -0.37 7.64 -29.99
N LYS A 93 -0.56 8.74 -29.23
CA LYS A 93 -0.80 10.07 -29.80
C LYS A 93 0.43 10.68 -30.47
N ASP A 94 1.60 10.56 -29.83
CA ASP A 94 2.85 11.06 -30.42
C ASP A 94 3.19 10.29 -31.71
N ASP A 95 2.93 8.99 -31.75
CA ASP A 95 3.18 8.16 -32.94
C ASP A 95 2.22 8.48 -34.10
N ASP A 96 0.95 8.81 -33.81
CA ASP A 96 -0.02 9.26 -34.81
C ASP A 96 0.27 10.69 -35.32
N GLU A 97 0.64 11.64 -34.45
CA GLU A 97 1.03 12.99 -34.88
C GLU A 97 2.26 12.97 -35.80
N ASN A 98 3.27 12.15 -35.47
CA ASN A 98 4.46 11.99 -36.29
C ASN A 98 4.16 11.41 -37.68
N LYS A 99 3.28 10.39 -37.76
CA LYS A 99 2.87 9.79 -39.04
C LYS A 99 2.10 10.76 -39.92
N ILE A 100 1.23 11.59 -39.33
CA ILE A 100 0.48 12.61 -40.08
C ILE A 100 1.43 13.71 -40.60
N ALA A 101 2.37 14.16 -39.78
CA ALA A 101 3.38 15.13 -40.20
C ALA A 101 4.23 14.58 -41.38
N GLU A 102 4.66 13.33 -41.31
CA GLU A 102 5.42 12.68 -42.38
C GLU A 102 4.61 12.54 -43.68
N ALA A 103 3.31 12.21 -43.57
CA ALA A 103 2.42 12.11 -44.73
C ALA A 103 2.23 13.47 -45.43
N ILE A 104 2.08 14.56 -44.68
CA ILE A 104 1.96 15.92 -45.22
C ILE A 104 3.26 16.34 -45.94
N GLU A 105 4.43 16.05 -45.35
CA GLU A 105 5.73 16.37 -45.95
C GLU A 105 5.96 15.61 -47.27
N ARG A 106 5.50 14.35 -47.34
CA ARG A 106 5.53 13.55 -48.59
C ARG A 106 4.66 14.20 -49.67
N ILE A 107 3.44 14.61 -49.35
CA ILE A 107 2.52 15.26 -50.32
C ILE A 107 3.08 16.60 -50.81
N GLN A 108 3.63 17.44 -49.91
CA GLN A 108 4.25 18.71 -50.30
C GLN A 108 5.41 18.52 -51.27
N ARG A 109 6.25 17.49 -51.08
CA ARG A 109 7.33 17.16 -52.04
C ARG A 109 6.79 16.77 -53.41
N PHE A 110 5.67 16.05 -53.49
CA PHE A 110 5.06 15.67 -54.76
C PHE A 110 4.39 16.82 -55.50
N CYS A 111 3.83 17.81 -54.79
CA CYS A 111 3.17 18.97 -55.40
C CYS A 111 4.11 20.12 -55.79
N HIS A 112 5.39 20.04 -55.41
CA HIS A 112 6.40 21.09 -55.71
C HIS A 112 7.26 20.77 -56.95
N PHE A 113 6.79 19.87 -57.81
CA PHE A 113 7.26 19.56 -59.16
C PHE A 113 6.14 19.85 -60.17
#